data_AF-A0A9W7XV00-F1
#
_entry.id   AF-A0A9W7XV00-F1
#
_cell.length_a   1.000
_cell.length_b   1.000
_cell.length_c   1.000
_cell.angle_alpha   90.00
_cell.angle_beta   90.00
_cell.angle_gamma   90.00
#
_symmetry.space_group_name_H-M   'P 1'
#
loop_
_entity.id
_entity.type
_entity.pdbx_description
1 polymer ?
#
loop_
_entity_poly.entity_id
_entity_poly.type
_entity_poly.pdbx_seq_one_letter_code
_entity_poly.pdbx_strand_id
1 'polypeptide(L)'
;VPRLYNVYKAGGQVDNFEQVIENIFRPLFEVTRDPSSHPKLHIFLQRVVGFDSVDDESKPERRTHKKYPLPRQWTSSENPPYTYYCYFTMANMCSLNQWRQRRGFNTFVFRPHAGEAGDTEHLAAAFLAAQGINHGILLRKVPALQYLYYLQQIGLAMSPLSNNALFLVYERNPFNTYFQRGLNVALSTDDPLQFHFTKEPLMEEYSVAAQIWKYSSVDMCELAMNSVIQSGFEAEVKRHWIGREYLETGQTEVHKTNVPLCRLKYRSSTLEQEHAIIAKMTSSGSDSFTIDY
;
A
#
# COMPACT_ATOMS: atom_id res chain seq x y z
N VAL A 1 4.43 -12.18 -1.52
CA VAL A 1 5.82 -12.68 -1.60
C VAL A 1 6.43 -12.63 -0.21
N PRO A 2 6.53 -13.78 0.47
CA PRO A 2 7.16 -13.85 1.79
C PRO A 2 8.66 -13.54 1.73
N ARG A 3 9.14 -12.65 2.60
CA ARG A 3 10.54 -12.23 2.72
C ARG A 3 11.39 -13.26 3.47
N LEU A 4 11.43 -14.49 2.97
CA LEU A 4 11.99 -15.66 3.67
C LEU A 4 13.26 -16.23 3.02
N TYR A 5 14.07 -15.39 2.36
CA TYR A 5 15.31 -15.85 1.71
C TYR A 5 16.22 -16.66 2.65
N ASN A 6 16.37 -16.24 3.91
CA ASN A 6 17.18 -16.96 4.89
C ASN A 6 16.68 -18.41 5.14
N VAL A 7 15.36 -18.64 5.09
CA VAL A 7 14.76 -19.97 5.23
C VAL A 7 15.06 -20.81 3.99
N TYR A 8 14.84 -20.25 2.79
CA TYR A 8 15.12 -20.94 1.53
C TYR A 8 16.62 -21.26 1.38
N LYS A 9 17.48 -20.34 1.84
CA LYS A 9 18.94 -20.49 1.85
C LYS A 9 19.39 -21.58 2.81
N ALA A 10 18.85 -21.60 4.03
CA ALA A 10 19.15 -22.64 5.02
C ALA A 10 18.65 -24.02 4.56
N GLY A 11 17.52 -24.08 3.85
CA GLY A 11 16.98 -25.29 3.25
C GLY A 11 17.70 -25.76 1.98
N GLY A 12 18.72 -25.04 1.51
CA GLY A 12 19.45 -25.37 0.27
C GLY A 12 18.62 -25.22 -1.01
N GLN A 13 17.51 -24.48 -0.96
CA GLN A 13 16.64 -24.24 -2.12
C GLN A 13 17.15 -23.13 -3.03
N VAL A 14 17.91 -22.18 -2.47
CA VAL A 14 18.55 -21.09 -3.20
C VAL A 14 19.99 -20.86 -2.76
N ASP A 15 20.85 -20.48 -3.68
CA ASP A 15 22.26 -20.18 -3.43
C ASP A 15 22.53 -18.70 -3.15
N ASN A 16 21.71 -17.82 -3.70
CA ASN A 16 21.83 -16.38 -3.55
C ASN A 16 20.47 -15.71 -3.73
N PHE A 17 20.40 -14.41 -3.45
CA PHE A 17 19.14 -13.69 -3.56
C PHE A 17 18.65 -13.53 -5.01
N GLU A 18 19.54 -13.56 -6.00
CA GLU A 18 19.15 -13.48 -7.41
C GLU A 18 18.17 -14.60 -7.79
N GLN A 19 18.41 -15.82 -7.32
CA GLN A 19 17.51 -16.95 -7.58
C GLN A 19 16.08 -16.72 -7.04
N VAL A 20 15.92 -16.00 -5.91
CA VAL A 20 14.59 -15.60 -5.42
C VAL A 20 13.90 -14.65 -6.40
N ILE A 21 14.63 -13.65 -6.89
CA ILE A 21 14.11 -12.70 -7.89
C ILE A 21 13.76 -13.44 -9.19
N GLU A 22 14.62 -14.33 -9.66
CA GLU A 22 14.41 -15.11 -10.88
C GLU A 22 13.19 -16.01 -10.77
N ASN A 23 13.02 -16.73 -9.66
CA ASN A 23 11.87 -17.59 -9.43
C ASN A 23 10.53 -16.84 -9.45
N ILE A 24 10.55 -15.54 -9.12
CA ILE A 24 9.36 -14.68 -9.20
C ILE A 24 9.18 -14.12 -10.61
N PHE A 25 10.21 -13.46 -11.17
CA PHE A 25 10.05 -12.61 -12.34
C PHE A 25 10.35 -13.32 -13.67
N ARG A 26 11.25 -14.31 -13.71
CA ARG A 26 11.60 -14.99 -14.96
C ARG A 26 10.39 -15.64 -15.62
N PRO A 27 9.52 -16.40 -14.92
CA PRO A 27 8.32 -16.96 -15.54
C PRO A 27 7.36 -15.88 -16.07
N LEU A 28 7.31 -14.72 -15.40
CA LEU A 28 6.47 -13.59 -15.81
C LEU A 28 7.00 -12.92 -17.09
N PHE A 29 8.32 -12.82 -17.23
CA PHE A 29 8.94 -12.34 -18.46
C PHE A 29 8.76 -13.35 -19.60
N GLU A 30 8.90 -14.64 -19.34
CA GLU A 30 8.72 -15.70 -20.35
C GLU A 30 7.29 -15.73 -20.89
N VAL A 31 6.27 -15.71 -20.01
CA VAL A 31 4.86 -15.65 -20.43
C VAL A 31 4.49 -14.31 -21.07
N THR A 32 5.16 -13.22 -20.67
CA THR A 32 5.02 -11.91 -21.32
C THR A 32 5.73 -11.86 -22.67
N ARG A 33 6.73 -12.71 -22.93
CA ARG A 33 7.31 -12.89 -24.27
C ARG A 33 6.36 -13.69 -25.15
N ASP A 34 5.95 -14.85 -24.67
CA ASP A 34 5.13 -15.82 -25.40
C ASP A 34 4.07 -16.42 -24.46
N PRO A 35 2.79 -16.04 -24.60
CA PRO A 35 1.71 -16.58 -23.77
C PRO A 35 1.54 -18.10 -23.90
N SER A 36 1.98 -18.70 -25.02
CA SER A 36 1.88 -20.15 -25.24
C SER A 36 2.90 -20.95 -24.41
N SER A 37 3.98 -20.30 -23.92
CA SER A 37 4.94 -20.94 -23.01
C SER A 37 4.32 -21.32 -21.67
N HIS A 38 3.38 -20.51 -21.17
CA HIS A 38 2.69 -20.72 -19.90
C HIS A 38 1.21 -20.29 -20.00
N PRO A 39 0.36 -21.05 -20.71
CA PRO A 39 -1.00 -20.60 -21.06
C PRO A 39 -1.89 -20.41 -19.83
N LYS A 40 -1.77 -21.31 -18.84
CA LYS A 40 -2.50 -21.20 -17.57
C LYS A 40 -2.07 -19.97 -16.77
N LEU A 41 -0.76 -19.69 -16.75
CA LEU A 41 -0.22 -18.51 -16.08
C LEU A 41 -0.70 -17.24 -16.77
N HIS A 42 -0.71 -17.18 -18.11
CA HIS A 42 -1.21 -16.02 -18.85
C HIS A 42 -2.66 -15.67 -18.45
N ILE A 43 -3.55 -16.67 -18.43
CA ILE A 43 -4.95 -16.50 -18.03
C ILE A 43 -5.07 -16.10 -16.55
N PHE A 44 -4.24 -16.66 -15.68
CA PHE A 44 -4.21 -16.27 -14.26
C PHE A 44 -3.80 -14.80 -14.10
N LEU A 45 -2.75 -14.37 -14.79
CA LEU A 45 -2.22 -13.02 -14.69
C LEU A 45 -3.19 -11.94 -15.14
N GLN A 46 -4.18 -12.24 -15.99
CA GLN A 46 -5.26 -11.31 -16.33
C GLN A 46 -6.09 -10.89 -15.10
N ARG A 47 -6.07 -11.69 -14.03
CA ARG A 47 -6.77 -11.41 -12.76
C ARG A 47 -5.84 -10.88 -11.66
N VAL A 48 -4.53 -10.96 -11.86
CA VAL A 48 -3.56 -10.48 -10.88
C VAL A 48 -3.41 -8.97 -11.04
N VAL A 49 -3.67 -8.23 -9.96
CA VAL A 49 -3.64 -6.77 -9.96
C VAL A 49 -2.35 -6.22 -9.36
N GLY A 50 -1.68 -6.96 -8.48
CA GLY A 50 -0.50 -6.45 -7.79
C GLY A 50 0.30 -7.48 -7.01
N PHE A 51 1.46 -7.01 -6.55
CA PHE A 51 2.39 -7.73 -5.69
C PHE A 51 2.33 -7.15 -4.28
N ASP A 52 2.23 -8.06 -3.32
CA ASP A 52 2.36 -7.75 -1.91
C ASP A 52 3.59 -8.49 -1.36
N SER A 53 4.38 -7.83 -0.53
CA SER A 53 5.55 -8.39 0.15
C SER A 53 5.23 -8.49 1.63
N VAL A 54 5.45 -9.66 2.23
CA VAL A 54 5.02 -10.00 3.60
C VAL A 54 6.13 -10.71 4.37
N ASP A 55 6.09 -10.63 5.69
CA ASP A 55 6.76 -11.44 6.74
C ASP A 55 6.63 -10.61 8.02
N ASP A 56 6.89 -11.22 9.19
CA ASP A 56 6.96 -10.53 10.48
C ASP A 56 7.96 -9.35 10.44
N GLU A 57 7.43 -8.13 10.37
CA GLU A 57 8.20 -6.88 10.28
C GLU A 57 8.97 -6.58 11.57
N SER A 58 8.63 -7.22 12.70
CA SER A 58 9.32 -6.99 13.98
C SER A 58 10.71 -7.62 14.05
N LYS A 59 11.01 -8.56 13.14
CA LYS A 59 12.32 -9.24 13.08
C LYS A 59 13.44 -8.20 12.85
N PRO A 60 14.49 -8.19 13.70
CA PRO A 60 15.59 -7.25 13.54
C PRO A 60 16.32 -7.43 12.21
N GLU A 61 16.52 -6.33 11.49
CA GLU A 61 17.29 -6.30 10.25
C GLU A 61 18.71 -5.80 10.54
N ARG A 62 19.72 -6.61 10.21
CA ARG A 62 21.11 -6.23 10.43
C ARG A 62 21.63 -5.38 9.28
N ARG A 63 22.09 -4.17 9.59
CA ARG A 63 22.73 -3.27 8.63
C ARG A 63 24.24 -3.55 8.54
N THR A 64 24.60 -4.74 8.09
CA THR A 64 26.00 -5.18 7.98
C THR A 64 26.75 -4.52 6.82
N HIS A 65 26.05 -4.02 5.82
CA HIS A 65 26.63 -3.47 4.60
C HIS A 65 26.47 -1.95 4.53
N LYS A 66 27.56 -1.22 4.28
CA LYS A 66 27.51 0.22 3.94
C LYS A 66 26.88 0.47 2.57
N LYS A 67 27.13 -0.45 1.63
CA LYS A 67 26.52 -0.50 0.30
C LYS A 67 26.12 -1.94 0.04
N TYR A 68 24.84 -2.18 -0.23
CA TYR A 68 24.37 -3.54 -0.44
C TYR A 68 24.97 -4.15 -1.72
N PRO A 69 25.38 -5.44 -1.69
CA PRO A 69 25.90 -6.13 -2.86
C PRO A 69 24.79 -6.39 -3.89
N LEU A 70 25.17 -6.77 -5.11
CA LEU A 70 24.19 -7.22 -6.12
C LEU A 70 23.51 -8.53 -5.69
N PRO A 71 22.30 -8.84 -6.18
CA PRO A 71 21.56 -10.05 -5.76
C PRO A 71 22.37 -11.34 -5.91
N ARG A 72 23.11 -11.48 -7.01
CA ARG A 72 24.00 -12.63 -7.29
C ARG A 72 25.15 -12.79 -6.29
N GLN A 73 25.54 -11.69 -5.64
CA GLN A 73 26.61 -11.64 -4.64
C GLN A 73 26.07 -11.77 -3.21
N TRP A 74 24.75 -11.67 -3.02
CA TRP A 74 24.12 -11.92 -1.72
C TRP A 74 24.00 -13.43 -1.49
N THR A 75 25.10 -14.04 -1.04
CA THR A 75 25.20 -15.49 -0.74
C THR A 75 25.18 -15.78 0.77
N SER A 76 25.18 -14.74 1.60
CA SER A 76 25.07 -14.85 3.06
C SER A 76 23.79 -15.61 3.46
N SER A 77 23.80 -16.23 4.64
CA SER A 77 22.60 -16.82 5.27
C SER A 77 21.67 -15.77 5.87
N GLU A 78 22.12 -14.52 6.01
CA GLU A 78 21.29 -13.41 6.50
C GLU A 78 20.24 -13.01 5.47
N ASN A 79 19.03 -12.72 5.96
CA ASN A 79 17.94 -12.20 5.13
C ASN A 79 18.29 -10.78 4.66
N PRO A 80 18.10 -10.43 3.38
CA PRO A 80 18.21 -9.04 2.94
C PRO A 80 17.21 -8.15 3.69
N PRO A 81 17.55 -6.87 3.91
CA PRO A 81 16.65 -5.94 4.58
C PRO A 81 15.44 -5.62 3.69
N TYR A 82 14.35 -5.16 4.30
CA TYR A 82 13.10 -4.80 3.66
C TYR A 82 13.29 -3.89 2.44
N THR A 83 14.15 -2.87 2.57
CA THR A 83 14.43 -1.90 1.51
C THR A 83 15.03 -2.57 0.26
N TYR A 84 15.82 -3.63 0.44
CA TYR A 84 16.40 -4.43 -0.63
C TYR A 84 15.32 -5.21 -1.40
N TYR A 85 14.39 -5.84 -0.67
CA TYR A 85 13.23 -6.51 -1.27
C TYR A 85 12.36 -5.53 -2.06
N CYS A 86 12.04 -4.36 -1.50
CA CYS A 86 11.25 -3.33 -2.19
C CYS A 86 11.93 -2.87 -3.47
N TYR A 87 13.22 -2.55 -3.43
CA TYR A 87 13.96 -2.06 -4.59
C TYR A 87 13.94 -3.08 -5.74
N PHE A 88 14.33 -4.32 -5.50
CA PHE A 88 14.41 -5.33 -6.57
C PHE A 88 13.03 -5.78 -7.05
N THR A 89 12.02 -5.77 -6.19
CA THR A 89 10.63 -6.02 -6.60
C THR A 89 10.16 -4.91 -7.54
N MET A 90 10.33 -3.64 -7.14
CA MET A 90 9.93 -2.47 -7.92
C MET A 90 10.68 -2.41 -9.26
N ALA A 91 12.00 -2.57 -9.27
CA ALA A 91 12.80 -2.48 -10.49
C ALA A 91 12.41 -3.53 -11.54
N ASN A 92 12.21 -4.79 -11.13
CA ASN A 92 11.77 -5.85 -12.03
C ASN A 92 10.33 -5.64 -12.49
N MET A 93 9.43 -5.29 -11.57
CA MET A 93 8.03 -5.02 -11.89
C MET A 93 7.89 -3.86 -12.88
N CYS A 94 8.63 -2.77 -12.71
CA CYS A 94 8.62 -1.63 -13.64
C CYS A 94 9.05 -2.05 -15.05
N SER A 95 10.12 -2.84 -15.17
CA SER A 95 10.62 -3.32 -16.45
C SER A 95 9.61 -4.27 -17.13
N LEU A 96 9.04 -5.19 -16.34
CA LEU A 96 7.99 -6.11 -16.79
C LEU A 96 6.74 -5.36 -17.24
N ASN A 97 6.24 -4.42 -16.43
CA ASN A 97 5.05 -3.63 -16.72
C ASN A 97 5.19 -2.83 -18.00
N GLN A 98 6.34 -2.19 -18.25
CA GLN A 98 6.57 -1.48 -19.50
C GLN A 98 6.44 -2.41 -20.72
N TRP A 99 6.94 -3.64 -20.63
CA TRP A 99 6.79 -4.60 -21.73
C TRP A 99 5.35 -5.10 -21.86
N ARG A 100 4.71 -5.47 -20.75
CA ARG A 100 3.30 -5.90 -20.72
C ARG A 100 2.40 -4.83 -21.32
N GLN A 101 2.58 -3.57 -20.93
CA GLN A 101 1.84 -2.43 -21.45
C GLN A 101 2.02 -2.25 -22.95
N ARG A 102 3.26 -2.34 -23.48
CA ARG A 102 3.53 -2.30 -24.93
C ARG A 102 2.85 -3.43 -25.71
N ARG A 103 2.58 -4.56 -25.05
CA ARG A 103 1.82 -5.68 -25.62
C ARG A 103 0.31 -5.60 -25.41
N GLY A 104 -0.19 -4.56 -24.74
CA GLY A 104 -1.60 -4.44 -24.39
C GLY A 104 -2.05 -5.41 -23.29
N PHE A 105 -1.14 -5.93 -22.48
CA PHE A 105 -1.45 -6.76 -21.32
C PHE A 105 -1.67 -5.91 -20.06
N ASN A 106 -2.40 -6.46 -19.08
CA ASN A 106 -2.55 -5.83 -17.78
C ASN A 106 -1.20 -5.69 -17.07
N THR A 107 -1.06 -4.62 -16.28
CA THR A 107 0.12 -4.34 -15.46
C THR A 107 -0.17 -4.58 -13.99
N PHE A 108 0.89 -4.65 -13.18
CA PHE A 108 0.79 -4.89 -11.76
C PHE A 108 1.16 -3.64 -10.96
N VAL A 109 0.59 -3.51 -9.76
CA VAL A 109 1.03 -2.51 -8.77
C VAL A 109 1.74 -3.19 -7.61
N PHE A 110 2.61 -2.46 -6.92
CA PHE A 110 3.27 -2.92 -5.70
C PHE A 110 2.56 -2.32 -4.49
N ARG A 111 2.07 -3.18 -3.60
CA ARG A 111 1.33 -2.83 -2.37
C ARG A 111 1.81 -3.70 -1.21
N PRO A 112 3.01 -3.44 -0.67
CA PRO A 112 3.56 -4.27 0.39
C PRO A 112 2.87 -4.04 1.73
N HIS A 113 2.94 -5.05 2.60
CA HIS A 113 2.83 -4.84 4.04
C HIS A 113 4.02 -4.00 4.50
N ALA A 114 3.71 -2.86 5.14
CA ALA A 114 4.71 -1.89 5.57
C ALA A 114 4.28 -1.10 6.81
N GLY A 115 5.17 -1.05 7.80
CA GLY A 115 5.01 -0.27 9.02
C GLY A 115 3.88 -0.78 9.92
N GLU A 116 3.59 -2.08 9.89
CA GLU A 116 2.82 -2.72 10.95
C GLU A 116 3.62 -2.76 12.26
N ALA A 117 4.86 -3.23 12.14
CA ALA A 117 5.88 -3.29 13.18
C ALA A 117 7.26 -2.93 12.57
N GLY A 118 8.35 -3.20 13.27
CA GLY A 118 9.69 -3.03 12.72
C GLY A 118 10.22 -1.60 12.66
N ASP A 119 11.11 -1.36 11.69
CA ASP A 119 11.80 -0.08 11.49
C ASP A 119 10.93 0.87 10.65
N THR A 120 10.85 2.13 11.07
CA THR A 120 10.14 3.18 10.32
C THR A 120 10.69 3.44 8.92
N GLU A 121 11.92 3.02 8.63
CA GLU A 121 12.48 3.09 7.27
C GLU A 121 11.72 2.23 6.26
N HIS A 122 10.99 1.20 6.69
CA HIS A 122 10.13 0.39 5.81
C HIS A 122 9.10 1.27 5.11
N LEU A 123 8.52 2.21 5.84
CA LEU A 123 7.55 3.17 5.31
C LEU A 123 8.18 4.17 4.34
N ALA A 124 9.44 4.56 4.55
CA ALA A 124 10.15 5.46 3.64
C ALA A 124 10.48 4.76 2.31
N ALA A 125 10.91 3.49 2.37
CA ALA A 125 11.14 2.69 1.17
C ALA A 125 9.84 2.41 0.42
N ALA A 126 8.76 2.08 1.13
CA ALA A 126 7.45 1.87 0.52
C ALA A 126 6.90 3.16 -0.11
N PHE A 127 7.08 4.31 0.53
CA PHE A 127 6.68 5.62 -0.02
C PHE A 127 7.30 5.88 -1.39
N LEU A 128 8.58 5.51 -1.57
CA LEU A 128 9.30 5.73 -2.83
C LEU A 128 9.01 4.68 -3.91
N ALA A 129 8.62 3.47 -3.51
CA ALA A 129 8.59 2.31 -4.42
C ALA A 129 7.18 1.74 -4.69
N ALA A 130 6.20 1.98 -3.82
CA ALA A 130 4.90 1.35 -3.85
C ALA A 130 3.78 2.33 -4.23
N GLN A 131 2.67 1.78 -4.75
CA GLN A 131 1.46 2.54 -5.09
C GLN A 131 0.45 2.61 -3.92
N GLY A 132 0.69 1.84 -2.86
CA GLY A 132 -0.12 1.75 -1.64
C GLY A 132 0.58 0.86 -0.64
N ILE A 133 0.11 0.81 0.60
CA ILE A 133 0.64 -0.09 1.64
C ILE A 133 -0.49 -0.76 2.40
N ASN A 134 -0.20 -1.92 2.98
CA ASN A 134 -1.03 -2.51 4.03
C ASN A 134 -0.42 -2.14 5.40
N HIS A 135 -1.28 -1.84 6.38
CA HIS A 135 -0.99 -1.32 7.72
C HIS A 135 -0.63 0.17 7.80
N GLY A 136 0.66 0.54 7.81
CA GLY A 136 1.07 1.93 8.05
C GLY A 136 0.95 2.44 9.49
N ILE A 137 0.77 1.56 10.48
CA ILE A 137 0.61 1.92 11.91
C ILE A 137 1.75 2.81 12.41
N LEU A 138 2.99 2.50 12.01
CA LEU A 138 4.17 3.21 12.47
C LEU A 138 4.32 4.63 11.89
N LEU A 139 3.48 5.04 10.92
CA LEU A 139 3.43 6.44 10.48
C LEU A 139 3.08 7.39 11.64
N ARG A 140 2.49 6.88 12.73
CA ARG A 140 2.20 7.67 13.94
C ARG A 140 3.47 8.15 14.65
N LYS A 141 4.61 7.49 14.39
CA LYS A 141 5.92 7.82 14.97
C LYS A 141 6.76 8.73 14.09
N VAL A 142 6.35 8.97 12.83
CA VAL A 142 7.11 9.76 11.87
C VAL A 142 6.20 10.81 11.22
N PRO A 143 5.96 11.96 11.88
CA PRO A 143 5.02 12.97 11.41
C PRO A 143 5.32 13.48 10.00
N ALA A 144 6.60 13.70 9.67
CA ALA A 144 7.00 14.15 8.34
C ALA A 144 6.60 13.15 7.24
N LEU A 145 6.84 11.85 7.49
CA LEU A 145 6.49 10.82 6.53
C LEU A 145 4.97 10.65 6.43
N GLN A 146 4.24 10.68 7.55
CA GLN A 146 2.78 10.67 7.54
C GLN A 146 2.20 11.80 6.69
N TYR A 147 2.77 13.00 6.80
CA TYR A 147 2.37 14.14 5.99
C TYR A 147 2.66 13.94 4.50
N LEU A 148 3.79 13.32 4.14
CA LEU A 148 4.07 12.95 2.75
C LEU A 148 3.06 11.93 2.19
N TYR A 149 2.66 10.93 2.98
CA TYR A 149 1.61 9.97 2.60
C TYR A 149 0.26 10.66 2.37
N TYR A 150 -0.07 11.65 3.21
CA TYR A 150 -1.24 12.50 3.02
C TYR A 150 -1.14 13.33 1.72
N LEU A 151 -0.04 14.06 1.50
CA LEU A 151 0.12 14.90 0.32
C LEU A 151 0.05 14.10 -0.98
N GLN A 152 0.67 12.92 -1.00
CA GLN A 152 0.66 12.03 -2.17
C GLN A 152 -0.58 11.13 -2.25
N GLN A 153 -1.47 11.19 -1.25
CA GLN A 153 -2.68 10.37 -1.15
C GLN A 153 -2.41 8.87 -1.37
N ILE A 154 -1.27 8.38 -0.87
CA ILE A 154 -0.91 6.95 -0.94
C ILE A 154 -1.92 6.18 -0.09
N GLY A 155 -2.48 5.11 -0.66
CA GLY A 155 -3.50 4.29 -0.01
C GLY A 155 -2.95 3.45 1.13
N LEU A 156 -3.64 3.43 2.26
CA LEU A 156 -3.39 2.57 3.42
C LEU A 156 -4.59 1.65 3.64
N ALA A 157 -4.42 0.35 3.40
CA ALA A 157 -5.38 -0.67 3.82
C ALA A 157 -5.01 -1.14 5.23
N MET A 158 -5.89 -0.90 6.21
CA MET A 158 -5.61 -1.14 7.62
C MET A 158 -6.63 -2.10 8.21
N SER A 159 -6.17 -2.98 9.11
CA SER A 159 -7.02 -4.00 9.74
C SER A 159 -7.02 -3.85 11.28
N PRO A 160 -7.79 -2.90 11.83
CA PRO A 160 -7.78 -2.59 13.25
C PRO A 160 -8.07 -3.77 14.18
N LEU A 161 -8.98 -4.69 13.83
CA LEU A 161 -9.27 -5.87 14.66
C LEU A 161 -8.08 -6.84 14.71
N SER A 162 -7.43 -7.11 13.58
CA SER A 162 -6.19 -7.89 13.53
C SER A 162 -5.11 -7.26 14.43
N ASN A 163 -4.87 -5.96 14.25
CA ASN A 163 -3.84 -5.26 15.04
C ASN A 163 -4.14 -5.29 16.54
N ASN A 164 -5.42 -5.20 16.93
CA ASN A 164 -5.87 -5.33 18.31
C ASN A 164 -5.62 -6.73 18.89
N ALA A 165 -5.87 -7.78 18.12
CA ALA A 165 -5.62 -9.15 18.55
C ALA A 165 -4.12 -9.44 18.74
N LEU A 166 -3.25 -8.82 17.93
CA LEU A 166 -1.83 -9.13 17.90
C LEU A 166 -0.99 -8.29 18.88
N PHE A 167 -1.07 -6.96 18.83
CA PHE A 167 -0.10 -6.11 19.56
C PHE A 167 -0.55 -4.68 19.88
N LEU A 168 -1.68 -4.18 19.37
CA LEU A 168 -2.10 -2.79 19.52
C LEU A 168 -3.59 -2.65 19.87
N VAL A 169 -3.86 -2.42 21.16
CA VAL A 169 -5.21 -2.13 21.69
C VAL A 169 -5.99 -1.18 20.77
N TYR A 170 -7.22 -1.55 20.45
CA TYR A 170 -8.04 -0.95 19.39
C TYR A 170 -8.15 0.58 19.48
N GLU A 171 -8.41 1.13 20.67
CA GLU A 171 -8.55 2.57 20.89
C GLU A 171 -7.25 3.34 20.63
N ARG A 172 -6.10 2.67 20.69
CA ARG A 172 -4.79 3.24 20.39
C ARG A 172 -4.42 3.09 18.91
N ASN A 173 -5.22 2.42 18.09
CA ASN A 173 -4.95 2.28 16.66
C ASN A 173 -5.03 3.67 15.97
N PRO A 174 -4.03 4.06 15.16
CA PRO A 174 -4.00 5.39 14.56
C PRO A 174 -4.96 5.59 13.39
N PHE A 175 -5.69 4.55 12.96
CA PHE A 175 -6.65 4.62 11.85
C PHE A 175 -7.57 5.83 11.94
N ASN A 176 -8.21 6.05 13.10
CA ASN A 176 -9.14 7.16 13.25
C ASN A 176 -8.47 8.52 13.09
N THR A 177 -7.28 8.69 13.67
CA THR A 177 -6.49 9.91 13.50
C THR A 177 -6.11 10.13 12.02
N TYR A 178 -5.76 9.07 11.29
CA TYR A 178 -5.41 9.15 9.88
C TYR A 178 -6.62 9.54 9.02
N PHE A 179 -7.77 8.91 9.27
CA PHE A 179 -9.01 9.25 8.59
C PHE A 179 -9.42 10.70 8.83
N GLN A 180 -9.35 11.17 10.08
CA GLN A 180 -9.65 12.57 10.42
C GLN A 180 -8.73 13.55 9.69
N ARG A 181 -7.43 13.23 9.61
CA ARG A 181 -6.42 14.03 8.88
C ARG A 181 -6.55 13.96 7.36
N GLY A 182 -7.41 13.11 6.82
CA GLY A 182 -7.63 12.98 5.38
C GLY A 182 -6.57 12.14 4.66
N LEU A 183 -5.85 11.28 5.37
CA LEU A 183 -5.07 10.24 4.70
C LEU A 183 -6.02 9.30 3.95
N ASN A 184 -5.56 8.77 2.83
CA ASN A 184 -6.28 7.81 2.00
C ASN A 184 -6.29 6.43 2.69
N VAL A 185 -7.15 6.26 3.70
CA VAL A 185 -7.28 5.02 4.46
C VAL A 185 -8.51 4.21 4.04
N ALA A 186 -8.40 2.90 4.13
CA ALA A 186 -9.48 1.93 3.95
C ALA A 186 -9.41 0.85 5.04
N LEU A 187 -10.57 0.34 5.46
CA LEU A 187 -10.64 -0.81 6.35
C LEU A 187 -10.45 -2.12 5.56
N SER A 188 -9.67 -3.03 6.13
CA SER A 188 -9.44 -4.39 5.66
C SER A 188 -9.54 -5.37 6.82
N THR A 189 -9.56 -6.67 6.51
CA THR A 189 -9.80 -7.73 7.50
C THR A 189 -8.55 -8.49 7.92
N ASP A 190 -7.47 -8.41 7.15
CA ASP A 190 -6.27 -9.24 7.30
C ASP A 190 -6.59 -10.75 7.19
N ASP A 191 -6.72 -11.46 8.31
CA ASP A 191 -7.12 -12.86 8.40
C ASP A 191 -8.54 -13.03 9.00
N PRO A 192 -9.61 -12.95 8.19
CA PRO A 192 -10.98 -13.17 8.63
C PRO A 192 -11.19 -14.41 9.48
N LEU A 193 -10.54 -15.52 9.11
CA LEU A 193 -10.69 -16.80 9.80
C LEU A 193 -10.16 -16.76 11.24
N GLN A 194 -9.18 -15.91 11.51
CA GLN A 194 -8.50 -15.83 12.80
C GLN A 194 -9.11 -14.76 13.71
N PHE A 195 -9.51 -13.62 13.16
CA PHE A 195 -9.82 -12.42 13.96
C PHE A 195 -11.30 -12.05 14.03
N HIS A 196 -12.16 -12.69 13.22
CA HIS A 196 -13.56 -12.28 13.09
C HIS A 196 -14.51 -13.39 13.54
N PHE A 197 -15.64 -12.99 14.12
CA PHE A 197 -16.63 -13.93 14.67
C PHE A 197 -17.93 -13.97 13.88
N THR A 198 -18.15 -12.99 13.00
CA THR A 198 -19.37 -12.89 12.20
C THR A 198 -19.22 -13.55 10.83
N LYS A 199 -20.35 -13.77 10.15
CA LYS A 199 -20.37 -14.28 8.77
C LYS A 199 -19.89 -13.25 7.73
N GLU A 200 -19.83 -11.98 8.11
CA GLU A 200 -19.46 -10.87 7.23
C GLU A 200 -18.27 -10.10 7.84
N PRO A 201 -17.04 -10.64 7.75
CA PRO A 201 -15.87 -10.13 8.47
C PRO A 201 -15.59 -8.65 8.22
N LEU A 202 -15.66 -8.20 6.97
CA LEU A 202 -15.46 -6.79 6.65
C LEU A 202 -16.56 -5.91 7.25
N MET A 203 -17.81 -6.38 7.30
CA MET A 203 -18.89 -5.62 7.93
C MET A 203 -18.71 -5.52 9.45
N GLU A 204 -18.07 -6.51 10.07
CA GLU A 204 -17.67 -6.46 11.47
C GLU A 204 -16.61 -5.38 11.73
N GLU A 205 -15.57 -5.26 10.89
CA GLU A 205 -14.59 -4.15 10.96
C GLU A 205 -15.30 -2.78 10.93
N TYR A 206 -16.18 -2.57 9.95
CA TYR A 206 -16.93 -1.32 9.82
C TYR A 206 -17.86 -1.07 11.02
N SER A 207 -18.52 -2.11 11.52
CA SER A 207 -19.45 -2.00 12.65
C SER A 207 -18.72 -1.66 13.95
N VAL A 208 -17.58 -2.30 14.22
CA VAL A 208 -16.77 -2.03 15.42
C VAL A 208 -16.17 -0.62 15.33
N ALA A 209 -15.62 -0.24 14.16
CA ALA A 209 -15.12 1.10 13.91
C ALA A 209 -16.21 2.17 14.16
N ALA A 210 -17.43 1.95 13.66
CA ALA A 210 -18.55 2.86 13.89
C ALA A 210 -18.94 2.98 15.36
N GLN A 211 -18.97 1.87 16.11
CA GLN A 211 -19.33 1.90 17.52
C GLN A 211 -18.26 2.53 18.41
N ILE A 212 -16.98 2.27 18.14
CA ILE A 212 -15.87 2.76 18.98
C ILE A 212 -15.49 4.20 18.61
N TRP A 213 -15.26 4.48 17.32
CA TRP A 213 -14.83 5.81 16.84
C TRP A 213 -16.00 6.74 16.50
N LYS A 214 -17.24 6.29 16.69
CA LYS A 214 -18.47 7.08 16.49
C LYS A 214 -18.63 7.58 15.06
N TYR A 215 -18.30 6.74 14.07
CA TYR A 215 -18.48 7.07 12.67
C TYR A 215 -19.95 7.21 12.29
N SER A 216 -20.22 8.29 11.55
CA SER A 216 -21.50 8.50 10.89
C SER A 216 -21.63 7.63 9.65
N SER A 217 -22.82 7.59 9.06
CA SER A 217 -23.03 6.95 7.76
C SER A 217 -22.15 7.57 6.67
N VAL A 218 -21.93 8.89 6.70
CA VAL A 218 -21.07 9.58 5.74
C VAL A 218 -19.61 9.12 5.86
N ASP A 219 -19.12 8.94 7.08
CA ASP A 219 -17.75 8.47 7.32
C ASP A 219 -17.55 7.05 6.81
N MET A 220 -18.51 6.15 7.08
CA MET A 220 -18.49 4.78 6.56
C MET A 220 -18.56 4.74 5.03
N CYS A 221 -19.42 5.56 4.41
CA CYS A 221 -19.50 5.67 2.96
C CYS A 221 -18.21 6.22 2.33
N GLU A 222 -17.56 7.20 2.96
CA GLU A 222 -16.26 7.72 2.50
C GLU A 222 -15.18 6.64 2.56
N LEU A 223 -15.10 5.88 3.65
CA LEU A 223 -14.15 4.76 3.77
C LEU A 223 -14.40 3.67 2.71
N ALA A 224 -15.66 3.32 2.45
CA ALA A 224 -16.02 2.35 1.41
C ALA A 224 -15.71 2.88 -0.01
N MET A 225 -15.93 4.17 -0.26
CA MET A 225 -15.54 4.80 -1.52
C MET A 225 -14.01 4.78 -1.71
N ASN A 226 -13.25 5.12 -0.67
CA ASN A 226 -11.78 5.08 -0.70
C ASN A 226 -11.25 3.67 -0.98
N SER A 227 -11.87 2.62 -0.41
CA SER A 227 -11.47 1.24 -0.68
C SER A 227 -11.65 0.85 -2.16
N VAL A 228 -12.72 1.33 -2.81
CA VAL A 228 -12.92 1.15 -4.26
C VAL A 228 -11.86 1.91 -5.06
N ILE A 229 -11.56 3.15 -4.70
CA ILE A 229 -10.49 3.95 -5.35
C ILE A 229 -9.15 3.20 -5.25
N GLN A 230 -8.81 2.72 -4.05
CA GLN A 230 -7.60 1.95 -3.77
C GLN A 230 -7.59 0.56 -4.41
N SER A 231 -8.72 -0.02 -4.78
CA SER A 231 -8.79 -1.40 -5.29
C SER A 231 -8.02 -1.61 -6.60
N GLY A 232 -7.83 -2.86 -7.01
CA GLY A 232 -7.17 -3.22 -8.27
C GLY A 232 -8.10 -3.40 -9.46
N PHE A 233 -9.42 -3.17 -9.28
CA PHE A 233 -10.41 -3.37 -10.34
C PHE A 233 -10.21 -2.41 -11.53
N GLU A 234 -10.67 -2.84 -12.69
CA GLU A 234 -10.63 -2.09 -13.93
C GLU A 234 -11.40 -0.77 -13.81
N ALA A 235 -10.96 0.23 -14.55
CA ALA A 235 -11.57 1.56 -14.55
C ALA A 235 -13.08 1.51 -14.86
N GLU A 236 -13.52 0.63 -15.77
CA GLU A 236 -14.94 0.49 -16.11
C GLU A 236 -15.79 0.02 -14.91
N VAL A 237 -15.29 -0.96 -14.15
CA VAL A 237 -15.96 -1.47 -12.95
C VAL A 237 -16.03 -0.38 -11.89
N LYS A 238 -14.93 0.34 -11.67
CA LYS A 238 -14.91 1.48 -10.74
C LYS A 238 -15.86 2.60 -11.19
N ARG A 239 -15.92 2.92 -12.50
CA ARG A 239 -16.89 3.90 -13.03
C ARG A 239 -18.33 3.50 -12.77
N HIS A 240 -18.61 2.20 -12.88
CA HIS A 240 -19.92 1.66 -12.54
C HIS A 240 -20.23 1.85 -11.05
N TRP A 241 -19.30 1.55 -10.14
CA TRP A 241 -19.53 1.62 -8.70
C TRP A 241 -19.51 3.03 -8.09
N ILE A 242 -18.61 3.91 -8.51
CA ILE A 242 -18.39 5.21 -7.84
C ILE A 242 -18.63 6.44 -8.73
N GLY A 243 -18.80 6.27 -10.04
CA GLY A 243 -19.15 7.36 -10.95
C GLY A 243 -18.21 7.50 -12.13
N ARG A 244 -18.68 8.09 -13.23
CA ARG A 244 -17.99 8.04 -14.54
C ARG A 244 -16.68 8.84 -14.59
N GLU A 245 -16.65 9.98 -13.91
CA GLU A 245 -15.60 10.98 -14.01
C GLU A 245 -14.59 10.93 -12.85
N TYR A 246 -14.60 9.85 -12.05
CA TYR A 246 -13.79 9.74 -10.83
C TYR A 246 -12.28 9.78 -11.11
N LEU A 247 -11.84 9.38 -12.30
CA LEU A 247 -10.42 9.41 -12.68
C LEU A 247 -9.97 10.81 -13.08
N GLU A 248 -10.82 11.54 -13.80
CA GLU A 248 -10.47 12.83 -14.39
C GLU A 248 -10.64 13.98 -13.39
N THR A 249 -11.68 13.90 -12.55
CA THR A 249 -12.07 15.01 -11.66
C THR A 249 -11.80 14.72 -10.18
N GLY A 250 -11.51 13.46 -9.84
CA GLY A 250 -11.50 13.01 -8.45
C GLY A 250 -12.88 13.03 -7.78
N GLN A 251 -13.95 13.39 -8.51
CA GLN A 251 -15.30 13.46 -7.98
C GLN A 251 -16.06 12.16 -8.23
N THR A 252 -16.77 11.72 -7.20
CA THR A 252 -17.66 10.56 -7.29
C THR A 252 -19.11 11.00 -7.36
N GLU A 253 -19.97 10.12 -7.87
CA GLU A 253 -21.39 10.36 -8.01
C GLU A 253 -22.11 10.05 -6.69
N VAL A 254 -22.68 11.06 -6.03
CA VAL A 254 -23.34 10.92 -4.71
C VAL A 254 -24.39 9.81 -4.69
N HIS A 255 -25.17 9.65 -5.75
CA HIS A 255 -26.22 8.63 -5.82
C HIS A 255 -25.68 7.19 -5.85
N LYS A 256 -24.37 7.02 -6.08
CA LYS A 256 -23.68 5.72 -6.04
C LYS A 256 -22.87 5.51 -4.77
N THR A 257 -22.19 6.56 -4.30
CA THR A 257 -21.27 6.46 -3.15
C THR A 257 -21.94 6.81 -1.82
N ASN A 258 -23.05 7.56 -1.87
CA ASN A 258 -23.71 8.14 -0.72
C ASN A 258 -22.79 9.07 0.12
N VAL A 259 -21.71 9.58 -0.49
CA VAL A 259 -20.82 10.57 0.12
C VAL A 259 -21.26 11.97 -0.34
N PRO A 260 -21.65 12.88 0.57
CA PRO A 260 -22.09 14.23 0.20
C PRO A 260 -20.99 15.02 -0.52
N LEU A 261 -21.36 15.80 -1.54
CA LEU A 261 -20.43 16.66 -2.28
C LEU A 261 -19.66 17.62 -1.37
N CYS A 262 -20.27 18.12 -0.28
CA CYS A 262 -19.58 18.99 0.67
C CYS A 262 -18.42 18.27 1.39
N ARG A 263 -18.54 16.97 1.68
CA ARG A 263 -17.46 16.15 2.26
C ARG A 263 -16.31 16.02 1.28
N LEU A 264 -16.61 15.69 0.02
CA LEU A 264 -15.59 15.55 -1.04
C LEU A 264 -14.87 16.88 -1.29
N LYS A 265 -15.63 17.98 -1.42
CA LYS A 265 -15.08 19.32 -1.61
C LYS A 265 -14.21 19.76 -0.44
N TYR A 266 -14.60 19.45 0.79
CA TYR A 266 -13.77 19.72 1.96
C TYR A 266 -12.43 18.99 1.87
N ARG A 267 -12.43 17.68 1.58
CA ARG A 267 -11.19 16.90 1.41
C ARG A 267 -10.29 17.45 0.31
N SER A 268 -10.85 17.74 -0.87
CA SER A 268 -10.07 18.24 -2.00
C SER A 268 -9.51 19.63 -1.72
N SER A 269 -10.31 20.56 -1.21
CA SER A 269 -9.86 21.92 -0.91
C SER A 269 -8.82 21.96 0.20
N THR A 270 -8.94 21.14 1.25
CA THR A 270 -7.91 21.05 2.29
C THR A 270 -6.60 20.48 1.73
N LEU A 271 -6.65 19.45 0.88
CA LEU A 271 -5.45 18.92 0.23
C LEU A 271 -4.77 19.94 -0.70
N GLU A 272 -5.55 20.66 -1.50
CA GLU A 272 -5.05 21.73 -2.37
C GLU A 272 -4.38 22.86 -1.56
N GLN A 273 -4.97 23.25 -0.43
CA GLN A 273 -4.38 24.25 0.47
C GLN A 273 -3.03 23.80 1.04
N GLU A 274 -2.92 22.55 1.46
CA GLU A 274 -1.69 21.97 1.99
C GLU A 274 -0.59 21.92 0.91
N HIS A 275 -0.92 21.53 -0.31
CA HIS A 275 0.01 21.63 -1.45
C HIS A 275 0.44 23.07 -1.74
N ALA A 276 -0.49 24.03 -1.68
CA ALA A 276 -0.18 25.44 -1.89
C ALA A 276 0.77 26.01 -0.81
N ILE A 277 0.63 25.57 0.45
CA ILE A 277 1.55 25.94 1.54
C ILE A 277 2.97 25.45 1.22
N ILE A 278 3.11 24.19 0.79
CA ILE A 278 4.43 23.63 0.46
C ILE A 278 5.04 24.29 -0.78
N ALA A 279 4.24 24.57 -1.81
CA ALA A 279 4.69 25.31 -2.98
C ALA A 279 5.19 26.71 -2.61
N LYS A 280 4.46 27.41 -1.72
CA LYS A 280 4.88 28.72 -1.21
C LYS A 280 6.21 28.61 -0.47
N MET A 281 6.31 27.70 0.51
CA MET A 281 7.52 27.52 1.33
C MET A 281 8.76 27.16 0.49
N THR A 282 8.61 26.38 -0.57
CA THR A 282 9.71 26.00 -1.46
C THR A 282 10.10 27.11 -2.43
N SER A 283 9.15 27.95 -2.85
CA SER A 283 9.39 29.10 -3.73
C SER A 283 10.03 30.30 -3.03
N SER A 284 9.79 30.49 -1.73
CA SER A 284 10.18 31.69 -0.98
C SER A 284 11.59 31.65 -0.37
N GLY A 285 12.43 30.67 -0.71
CA GLY A 285 13.86 30.65 -0.38
C GLY A 285 14.21 31.00 1.08
N SER A 286 14.10 30.05 1.99
CA SER A 286 14.76 29.91 3.31
C SER A 286 15.08 31.12 4.23
N ASP A 287 14.61 32.35 4.01
CA ASP A 287 14.91 33.47 4.91
C ASP A 287 13.64 34.22 5.33
N SER A 288 13.38 34.16 6.65
CA SER A 288 12.33 34.84 7.43
C SER A 288 10.88 34.34 7.23
N PHE A 289 10.41 33.55 8.20
CA PHE A 289 8.99 33.27 8.38
C PHE A 289 8.49 34.06 9.60
N THR A 290 7.67 35.07 9.36
CA THR A 290 6.78 35.64 10.37
C THR A 290 5.40 35.03 10.13
N ILE A 291 4.90 34.26 11.09
CA ILE A 291 3.53 33.74 11.07
C ILE A 291 2.67 34.82 11.73
N ASP A 292 1.97 35.62 10.92
CA ASP A 292 0.90 36.46 11.44
C ASP A 292 -0.34 35.60 11.62
N TYR A 293 -0.81 35.51 12.87
CA TYR A 293 -2.07 34.89 13.28
C TYR A 293 -3.26 35.79 12.95
#